data_AF-A0A170VVF8-F1
#
_entry.id   AF-A0A170VVF8-F1
#
_cell.length_a   1.000
_cell.length_b   1.000
_cell.length_c   1.000
_cell.angle_alpha   90.00
_cell.angle_beta   90.00
_cell.angle_gamma   90.00
#
_symmetry.space_group_name_H-M   'P 1'
#
loop_
_entity.id
_entity.type
_entity.pdbx_description
1 polymer ?
#
loop_
_entity_poly.entity_id
_entity_poly.type
_entity_poly.pdbx_seq_one_letter_code
_entity_poly.pdbx_strand_id
1 'polypeptide(L)'
;DNMLMTYFRDGLAPCLSWWPVKVLVLVLFAVYLSGACYGLTNLQEGLQRRKLSRADSYSIIFYDREDIYFREFPYRMQVIVSGDLNYSDPVTQERIENLTRTFEASPFISNSLYTESWLRSFVSYIKRNKEDLNVSIDTEPEFIQTLKDLWLFKPNPFSLDVKFNANGTRII
;
A
#
# COMPACT_ATOMS: atom_id res chain seq x y z
N ASP A 1 29.57 15.12 -58.47
CA ASP A 1 29.07 15.70 -57.21
C ASP A 1 27.67 15.20 -56.90
N ASN A 2 27.46 14.78 -55.65
CA ASN A 2 26.17 14.25 -55.21
C ASN A 2 25.12 15.37 -55.27
N MET A 3 24.12 15.25 -56.15
CA MET A 3 23.02 16.22 -56.35
C MET A 3 22.41 16.75 -55.04
N LEU A 4 22.35 15.89 -54.02
CA LEU A 4 21.84 16.21 -52.70
C LEU A 4 22.69 17.30 -52.01
N MET A 5 24.03 17.22 -52.07
CA MET A 5 24.91 18.22 -51.47
C MET A 5 24.77 19.59 -52.15
N THR A 6 24.63 19.64 -53.47
CA THR A 6 24.45 20.88 -54.21
C THR A 6 23.12 21.56 -53.85
N TYR A 7 22.04 20.79 -53.68
CA TYR A 7 20.75 21.30 -53.23
C TYR A 7 20.80 21.91 -51.81
N PHE A 8 21.47 21.25 -50.86
CA PHE A 8 21.64 21.79 -49.51
C PHE A 8 22.48 23.08 -49.48
N ARG A 9 23.53 23.13 -50.31
CA ARG A 9 24.45 24.28 -50.39
C ARG A 9 23.81 25.50 -51.05
N ASP A 10 23.17 25.31 -52.20
CA ASP A 10 22.75 26.43 -53.05
C ASP A 10 21.27 26.78 -52.90
N GLY A 11 20.44 25.86 -52.39
CA GLY A 11 19.02 26.10 -52.13
C GLY A 11 18.71 26.34 -50.65
N LEU A 12 18.99 25.33 -49.80
CA LEU A 12 18.58 25.34 -48.39
C LEU A 12 19.39 26.34 -47.54
N ALA A 13 20.72 26.36 -47.68
CA ALA A 13 21.59 27.22 -46.88
C ALA A 13 21.30 28.73 -47.04
N PRO A 14 21.15 29.30 -48.25
CA PRO A 14 20.81 30.71 -48.39
C PRO A 14 19.40 31.03 -47.87
N CYS A 15 18.42 30.13 -48.07
CA CYS A 15 17.07 30.26 -47.54
C CYS A 15 17.06 30.32 -46.00
N LEU A 16 17.81 29.44 -45.34
CA LEU A 16 17.93 29.40 -43.88
C LEU A 16 18.78 30.56 -43.33
N SER A 17 19.63 31.17 -44.16
CA SER A 17 20.47 32.30 -43.75
C SER A 17 19.68 33.62 -43.65
N TRP A 18 18.51 33.70 -44.28
CA TRP A 18 17.63 34.87 -44.21
C TRP A 18 17.13 35.13 -42.79
N TRP A 19 17.28 36.37 -42.33
CA TRP A 19 16.88 36.79 -40.98
C TRP A 19 15.43 36.42 -40.59
N PRO A 20 14.39 36.66 -41.42
CA PRO A 20 13.02 36.29 -41.05
C PRO A 20 12.84 34.77 -40.91
N VAL A 21 13.55 33.97 -41.71
CA VAL A 21 13.48 32.49 -41.65
C VAL A 21 14.13 31.99 -40.36
N LYS A 22 15.25 32.58 -39.92
CA LYS A 22 15.87 32.25 -38.63
C LYS A 22 14.95 32.53 -37.44
N VAL A 23 14.30 33.69 -37.44
CA VAL A 23 13.33 34.05 -36.38
C VAL A 23 12.16 33.07 -36.37
N LEU A 24 11.62 32.72 -37.53
CA LEU A 24 10.54 31.74 -37.66
C LEU A 24 10.95 30.38 -37.09
N VAL A 25 12.15 29.89 -37.42
CA VAL A 25 12.66 28.62 -36.89
C VAL A 25 12.81 28.66 -35.37
N LEU A 26 13.35 29.75 -34.81
CA LEU A 26 13.47 29.90 -33.36
C LEU A 26 12.11 29.90 -32.66
N VAL A 27 11.10 30.58 -33.23
CA VAL A 27 9.74 30.57 -32.70
C VAL A 27 9.15 29.17 -32.75
N LEU A 28 9.32 28.43 -33.85
CA LEU A 28 8.85 27.04 -33.95
C LEU A 28 9.50 26.14 -32.90
N PHE A 29 10.81 26.26 -32.68
CA PHE A 29 11.50 25.52 -31.63
C PHE A 29 11.03 25.91 -30.22
N ALA A 30 10.77 27.19 -29.97
CA ALA A 30 10.24 27.66 -28.69
C ALA A 30 8.82 27.09 -28.43
N VAL A 31 7.96 27.08 -29.45
CA VAL A 31 6.62 26.46 -29.36
C VAL A 31 6.73 24.95 -29.14
N TYR A 32 7.62 24.27 -29.87
CA TYR A 32 7.88 22.84 -29.69
C TYR A 32 8.34 22.52 -28.27
N LEU A 33 9.29 23.28 -27.74
CA LEU A 33 9.85 23.07 -26.40
C LEU A 33 8.80 23.38 -25.32
N SER A 34 7.99 24.42 -25.51
CA SER A 34 6.86 24.73 -24.63
C SER A 34 5.82 23.60 -24.61
N GLY A 35 5.51 23.04 -25.80
CA GLY A 35 4.63 21.88 -25.92
C GLY A 35 5.18 20.62 -25.25
N ALA A 36 6.50 20.39 -25.37
CA ALA A 36 7.17 19.31 -24.67
C ALA A 36 7.11 19.48 -23.14
N CYS A 37 7.42 20.68 -22.62
CA CYS A 37 7.29 21.00 -21.20
C CYS A 37 5.86 20.80 -20.70
N TYR A 38 4.84 21.20 -21.47
CA TYR A 38 3.45 20.93 -21.15
C TYR A 38 3.12 19.43 -21.18
N GLY A 39 3.71 18.67 -22.11
CA GLY A 39 3.62 17.21 -22.14
C GLY A 39 4.17 16.56 -20.88
N LEU A 40 5.31 17.05 -20.36
CA LEU A 40 5.89 16.57 -19.10
C LEU A 40 4.95 16.79 -17.91
N THR A 41 4.25 17.92 -17.83
CA THR A 41 3.32 18.19 -16.72
C THR A 41 2.06 17.31 -16.75
N ASN A 42 1.73 16.74 -17.91
CA ASN A 42 0.59 15.81 -18.07
C ASN A 42 1.00 14.34 -17.97
N LEU A 43 2.27 14.06 -17.68
CA LEU A 43 2.75 12.69 -17.52
C LEU A 43 2.10 12.08 -16.26
N GLN A 44 1.24 11.09 -16.45
CA GLN A 44 0.69 10.32 -15.35
C GLN A 44 1.67 9.22 -14.95
N GLU A 45 2.15 9.27 -13.71
CA GLU A 45 2.96 8.20 -13.13
C GLU A 45 2.07 6.99 -12.86
N GLY A 46 2.41 5.84 -13.45
CA GLY A 46 1.66 4.61 -13.20
C GLY A 46 2.00 3.48 -14.15
N LEU A 47 2.17 2.27 -13.60
CA LEU A 47 2.36 1.06 -14.38
C LEU A 47 1.02 0.40 -14.66
N GLN A 48 0.51 0.54 -15.88
CA GLN A 48 -0.67 -0.19 -16.32
C GLN A 48 -0.32 -1.67 -16.52
N ARG A 49 -0.72 -2.54 -15.58
CA ARG A 49 -0.45 -4.00 -15.64
C ARG A 49 -0.93 -4.64 -16.95
N ARG A 50 -2.00 -4.13 -17.56
CA ARG A 50 -2.47 -4.53 -18.89
C ARG A 50 -1.38 -4.43 -19.96
N LYS A 51 -0.56 -3.37 -19.94
CA LYS A 51 0.52 -3.13 -20.91
C LYS A 51 1.74 -4.04 -20.72
N LEU A 52 1.79 -4.79 -19.61
CA LEU A 52 2.83 -5.80 -19.36
C LEU A 52 2.47 -7.16 -20.00
N SER A 53 1.21 -7.35 -20.39
CA SER A 53 0.72 -8.59 -20.98
C SER A 53 0.73 -8.53 -22.50
N ARG A 54 0.87 -9.68 -23.15
CA ARG A 54 0.68 -9.80 -24.60
C ARG A 54 -0.75 -9.40 -24.97
N ALA A 55 -0.91 -8.65 -26.06
CA ALA A 55 -2.17 -8.00 -26.45
C ALA A 55 -3.37 -8.96 -26.67
N ASP A 56 -3.09 -10.24 -26.91
CA ASP A 56 -4.04 -11.33 -27.15
C ASP A 56 -4.17 -12.29 -25.94
N SER A 57 -3.52 -12.00 -24.81
CA SER A 57 -3.56 -12.86 -23.64
C SER A 57 -4.84 -12.70 -22.84
N TYR A 58 -5.35 -13.81 -22.29
CA TYR A 58 -6.45 -13.80 -21.30
C TYR A 58 -6.13 -12.92 -20.08
N SER A 59 -4.84 -12.72 -19.78
CA SER A 59 -4.36 -11.90 -18.67
C SER A 59 -4.88 -10.46 -18.74
N ILE A 60 -5.13 -9.92 -19.93
CA ILE A 60 -5.66 -8.55 -20.10
C ILE A 60 -7.07 -8.45 -19.51
N ILE A 61 -7.94 -9.40 -19.84
CA ILE A 61 -9.32 -9.42 -19.33
C ILE A 61 -9.31 -9.64 -17.82
N PHE A 62 -8.40 -10.47 -17.32
CA PHE A 62 -8.22 -10.66 -15.88
C PHE A 62 -7.81 -9.36 -15.18
N TYR A 63 -6.76 -8.68 -15.65
CA TYR A 63 -6.29 -7.44 -15.03
C TYR A 63 -7.30 -6.31 -15.12
N ASP A 64 -8.02 -6.17 -16.24
CA ASP A 64 -9.07 -5.15 -16.37
C ASP A 64 -10.23 -5.41 -15.38
N ARG A 65 -10.63 -6.69 -15.19
CA ARG A 65 -11.65 -7.05 -14.19
C ARG A 65 -11.15 -6.90 -12.75
N GLU A 66 -9.91 -7.29 -12.48
CA GLU A 66 -9.26 -7.10 -11.18
C GLU A 66 -9.22 -5.61 -10.80
N ASP A 67 -8.88 -4.75 -11.77
CA ASP A 67 -8.79 -3.30 -11.57
C ASP A 67 -10.14 -2.64 -11.29
N ILE A 68 -11.19 -3.07 -12.00
CA ILE A 68 -12.53 -2.51 -11.83
C ILE A 68 -13.19 -2.98 -10.52
N TYR A 69 -13.04 -4.26 -10.16
CA TYR A 69 -13.85 -4.86 -9.09
C TYR A 69 -13.10 -5.08 -7.78
N PHE A 70 -11.77 -5.19 -7.77
CA PHE A 70 -11.02 -5.67 -6.60
C PHE A 70 -9.90 -4.72 -6.14
N ARG A 71 -9.78 -3.53 -6.73
CA ARG A 71 -8.69 -2.60 -6.44
C ARG A 71 -9.01 -1.43 -5.51
N GLU A 72 -10.20 -1.41 -4.91
CA GLU A 72 -10.54 -0.42 -3.90
C GLU A 72 -9.64 -0.55 -2.65
N PHE A 73 -9.42 -1.77 -2.17
CA PHE A 73 -8.49 -2.10 -1.07
C PHE A 73 -7.70 -3.37 -1.39
N PRO A 74 -6.69 -3.31 -2.28
CA PRO A 74 -6.07 -4.49 -2.86
C PRO A 74 -5.08 -5.20 -1.92
N TYR A 75 -4.63 -4.52 -0.86
CA TYR A 75 -3.57 -5.01 0.02
C TYR A 75 -4.05 -5.16 1.45
N ARG A 76 -3.74 -6.31 2.05
CA ARG A 76 -3.90 -6.54 3.48
C ARG A 76 -2.70 -5.94 4.21
N MET A 77 -2.94 -4.93 5.03
CA MET A 77 -1.91 -4.35 5.90
C MET A 77 -1.80 -5.14 7.20
N GLN A 78 -0.58 -5.42 7.63
CA GLN A 78 -0.28 -6.06 8.90
C GLN A 78 0.53 -5.09 9.75
N VAL A 79 0.06 -4.81 10.96
CA VAL A 79 0.74 -3.95 11.92
C VAL A 79 1.32 -4.84 13.01
N ILE A 80 2.64 -4.86 13.12
CA ILE A 80 3.36 -5.64 14.13
C ILE A 80 3.84 -4.68 15.21
N VAL A 81 3.35 -4.88 16.44
CA VAL A 81 3.83 -4.16 17.62
C VAL A 81 5.00 -4.95 18.19
N SER A 82 6.18 -4.34 18.17
CA SER A 82 7.39 -4.93 18.74
C SER A 82 7.69 -4.29 20.10
N GLY A 83 8.24 -5.09 21.01
CA GLY A 83 8.68 -4.62 22.32
C GLY A 83 8.07 -5.40 23.48
N ASP A 84 8.73 -5.30 24.62
CA ASP A 84 8.27 -5.89 25.88
C ASP A 84 7.19 -4.99 26.49
N LEU A 85 5.94 -5.28 26.13
CA LEU A 85 4.75 -4.58 26.61
C LEU A 85 3.95 -5.51 27.51
N ASN A 86 3.41 -4.94 28.59
CA ASN A 86 2.48 -5.67 29.43
C ASN A 86 1.07 -5.63 28.83
N TYR A 87 0.68 -6.70 28.13
CA TYR A 87 -0.63 -6.80 27.50
C TYR A 87 -1.78 -7.04 28.50
N SER A 88 -1.51 -7.39 29.76
CA SER A 88 -2.55 -7.49 30.79
C SER A 88 -2.96 -6.12 31.33
N ASP A 89 -2.10 -5.11 31.20
CA ASP A 89 -2.38 -3.76 31.67
C ASP A 89 -3.48 -3.09 30.81
N PRO A 90 -4.59 -2.64 31.42
CA PRO A 90 -5.67 -1.97 30.71
C PRO A 90 -5.22 -0.73 29.92
N VAL A 91 -4.22 0.01 30.42
CA VAL A 91 -3.70 1.20 29.73
C VAL A 91 -3.00 0.80 28.43
N THR A 92 -2.25 -0.29 28.45
CA THR A 92 -1.59 -0.82 27.25
C THR A 92 -2.62 -1.35 26.23
N GLN A 93 -3.65 -2.05 26.69
CA GLN A 93 -4.76 -2.51 25.83
C GLN A 93 -5.48 -1.33 25.14
N GLU A 94 -5.78 -0.28 25.89
CA GLU A 94 -6.43 0.93 25.36
C GLU A 94 -5.53 1.67 24.34
N ARG A 95 -4.22 1.74 24.58
CA ARG A 95 -3.27 2.34 23.62
C ARG A 95 -3.26 1.58 22.29
N ILE A 96 -3.23 0.25 22.33
CA ILE A 96 -3.26 -0.60 21.12
C ILE A 96 -4.60 -0.46 20.40
N GLU A 97 -5.71 -0.39 21.14
CA GLU A 97 -7.04 -0.16 20.59
C GLU A 97 -7.15 1.22 19.91
N ASN A 98 -6.61 2.26 20.53
CA ASN A 98 -6.59 3.61 19.97
C ASN A 98 -5.74 3.68 18.68
N LEU A 99 -4.57 3.02 18.68
CA LEU A 99 -3.76 2.87 17.48
C LEU A 99 -4.56 2.20 16.36
N THR A 100 -5.25 1.10 16.66
CA THR A 100 -6.05 0.35 15.68
C THR A 100 -7.18 1.23 15.12
N ARG A 101 -7.91 1.94 15.98
CA ARG A 101 -8.98 2.86 15.56
C ARG A 101 -8.47 4.02 14.71
N THR A 102 -7.27 4.52 14.99
CA THR A 102 -6.65 5.58 14.19
C THR A 102 -6.38 5.11 12.77
N PHE A 103 -5.95 3.86 12.60
CA PHE A 103 -5.84 3.23 11.29
C PHE A 103 -7.21 3.02 10.64
N GLU A 104 -8.18 2.47 11.36
CA GLU A 104 -9.56 2.26 10.85
C GLU A 104 -10.25 3.56 10.40
N ALA A 105 -9.88 4.70 10.97
CA ALA A 105 -10.41 6.02 10.60
C ALA A 105 -9.77 6.60 9.31
N SER A 106 -8.72 5.98 8.79
CA SER A 106 -8.03 6.42 7.56
C SER A 106 -8.88 6.13 6.32
N PRO A 107 -8.96 7.05 5.34
CA PRO A 107 -9.70 6.82 4.09
C PRO A 107 -9.07 5.72 3.21
N PHE A 108 -7.84 5.30 3.52
CA PHE A 108 -7.12 4.24 2.80
C PHE A 108 -7.33 2.84 3.39
N ILE A 109 -8.10 2.74 4.47
CA ILE A 109 -8.38 1.49 5.15
C ILE A 109 -9.88 1.22 5.03
N SER A 110 -10.21 -0.06 4.80
CA SER A 110 -11.60 -0.48 4.73
C SER A 110 -12.28 -0.41 6.10
N ASN A 111 -13.58 -0.63 6.13
CA ASN A 111 -14.38 -0.57 7.36
C ASN A 111 -13.76 -1.44 8.50
N SER A 112 -13.86 -0.96 9.74
CA SER A 112 -13.44 -1.66 10.97
C SER A 112 -13.99 -3.09 11.08
N LEU A 113 -15.08 -3.42 10.39
CA LEU A 113 -15.62 -4.77 10.27
C LEU A 113 -14.61 -5.81 9.70
N TYR A 114 -13.69 -5.36 8.85
CA TYR A 114 -12.67 -6.22 8.24
C TYR A 114 -11.33 -6.19 8.98
N THR A 115 -11.25 -5.46 10.09
CA THR A 115 -10.03 -5.38 10.90
C THR A 115 -9.95 -6.56 11.85
N GLU A 116 -8.93 -7.39 11.67
CA GLU A 116 -8.64 -8.52 12.53
C GLU A 116 -7.58 -8.12 13.57
N SER A 117 -7.93 -8.26 14.86
CA SER A 117 -7.01 -8.02 15.97
C SER A 117 -7.18 -9.12 17.01
N TRP A 118 -6.09 -9.86 17.27
CA TRP A 118 -6.08 -10.94 18.26
C TRP A 118 -6.41 -10.40 19.66
N LEU A 119 -5.86 -9.24 20.02
CA LEU A 119 -6.03 -8.64 21.35
C LEU A 119 -7.46 -8.17 21.57
N ARG A 120 -8.02 -7.40 20.62
CA ARG A 120 -9.40 -6.91 20.68
C ARG A 120 -10.38 -8.09 20.77
N SER A 121 -10.16 -9.14 19.98
CA SER A 121 -11.02 -10.32 19.95
C SER A 121 -10.92 -11.14 21.22
N PHE A 122 -9.71 -11.39 21.73
CA PHE A 122 -9.45 -12.11 22.98
C PHE A 122 -10.07 -11.41 24.19
N VAL A 123 -9.78 -10.11 24.37
CA VAL A 123 -10.33 -9.33 25.51
C VAL A 123 -11.86 -9.26 25.43
N SER A 124 -12.41 -9.08 24.22
CA SER A 124 -13.87 -9.10 24.03
C SER A 124 -14.49 -10.45 24.36
N TYR A 125 -13.82 -11.56 24.01
CA TYR A 125 -14.28 -12.91 24.33
C TYR A 125 -14.30 -13.16 25.84
N ILE A 126 -13.20 -12.85 26.53
CA ILE A 126 -13.13 -13.01 27.99
C ILE A 126 -14.18 -12.15 28.69
N LYS A 127 -14.34 -10.89 28.26
CA LYS A 127 -15.35 -9.98 28.84
C LYS A 127 -16.78 -10.50 28.67
N ARG A 128 -17.10 -11.13 27.53
CA ARG A 128 -18.44 -11.68 27.24
C ARG A 128 -18.72 -12.98 28.00
N ASN A 129 -17.70 -13.80 28.25
CA ASN A 129 -17.83 -15.12 28.86
C ASN A 129 -17.28 -15.16 30.30
N LYS A 130 -17.13 -13.99 30.95
CA LYS A 130 -16.50 -13.87 32.27
C LYS A 130 -17.22 -14.71 33.34
N GLU A 131 -18.54 -14.80 33.25
CA GLU A 131 -19.38 -15.53 34.21
C GLU A 131 -19.25 -17.06 34.05
N ASP A 132 -18.99 -17.55 32.83
CA ASP A 132 -18.91 -18.98 32.53
C ASP A 132 -17.49 -19.54 32.68
N LEU A 133 -16.47 -18.75 32.34
CA LEU A 133 -15.09 -19.22 32.25
C LEU A 133 -14.37 -19.23 33.61
N ASN A 134 -14.83 -18.49 34.62
CA ASN A 134 -14.15 -18.34 35.93
C ASN A 134 -12.64 -18.03 35.81
N VAL A 135 -12.22 -17.32 34.76
CA VAL A 135 -10.82 -16.92 34.51
C VAL A 135 -10.60 -15.43 34.79
N SER A 136 -9.41 -15.11 35.29
CA SER A 136 -8.92 -13.73 35.44
C SER A 136 -7.85 -13.43 34.39
N ILE A 137 -7.81 -12.18 33.94
CA ILE A 137 -6.77 -11.66 33.04
C ILE A 137 -6.12 -10.39 33.62
N ASP A 138 -6.32 -10.14 34.92
CA ASP A 138 -5.89 -8.90 35.58
C ASP A 138 -4.37 -8.87 35.78
N THR A 139 -3.73 -10.04 35.86
CA THR A 139 -2.28 -10.18 36.01
C THR A 139 -1.64 -10.74 34.74
N GLU A 140 -0.41 -10.31 34.46
CA GLU A 140 0.38 -10.76 33.30
C GLU A 140 0.50 -12.30 33.17
N PRO A 141 0.83 -13.06 34.23
CA PRO A 141 0.91 -14.51 34.11
C PRO A 141 -0.44 -15.18 33.82
N GLU A 142 -1.52 -14.74 34.48
CA GLU A 142 -2.87 -15.27 34.25
C GLU A 142 -3.36 -14.93 32.84
N PHE A 143 -3.08 -13.73 32.36
CA PHE A 143 -3.38 -13.31 30.98
C PHE A 143 -2.73 -14.25 29.98
N ILE A 144 -1.43 -14.51 30.13
CA ILE A 144 -0.67 -15.36 29.20
C ILE A 144 -1.13 -16.81 29.26
N GLN A 145 -1.41 -17.33 30.45
CA GLN A 145 -1.94 -18.68 30.61
C GLN A 145 -3.31 -18.82 29.93
N THR A 146 -4.24 -17.91 30.23
CA THR A 146 -5.58 -17.89 29.65
C THR A 146 -5.53 -17.73 28.11
N LEU A 147 -4.63 -16.88 27.61
CA LEU A 147 -4.42 -16.69 26.18
C LEU A 147 -3.94 -17.98 25.49
N LYS A 148 -2.99 -18.70 26.10
CA LYS A 148 -2.47 -19.96 25.55
C LYS A 148 -3.52 -21.08 25.57
N ASP A 149 -4.22 -21.21 26.68
CA ASP A 149 -5.14 -22.34 26.92
C ASP A 149 -6.45 -22.19 26.13
N LEU A 150 -7.00 -20.98 26.06
CA LEU A 150 -8.33 -20.74 25.47
C LEU A 150 -8.28 -20.14 24.06
N TRP A 151 -7.23 -19.41 23.70
CA TRP A 151 -7.21 -18.63 22.46
C TRP A 151 -6.23 -19.18 21.42
N LEU A 152 -4.98 -19.47 21.79
CA LEU A 152 -3.92 -19.83 20.83
C LEU A 152 -3.89 -21.33 20.46
N PHE A 153 -5.02 -22.02 20.49
CA PHE A 153 -5.11 -23.40 20.00
C PHE A 153 -4.83 -23.45 18.49
N LYS A 154 -4.18 -24.51 17.99
CA LYS A 154 -3.66 -24.59 16.60
C LYS A 154 -4.65 -24.23 15.47
N PRO A 155 -5.93 -24.62 15.54
CA PRO A 155 -6.94 -24.19 14.56
C PRO A 155 -7.21 -22.68 14.52
N ASN A 156 -6.83 -21.92 15.57
CA ASN A 156 -7.10 -20.49 15.63
C ASN A 156 -6.15 -19.73 14.68
N PRO A 157 -6.69 -18.86 13.79
CA PRO A 157 -5.88 -18.04 12.89
C PRO A 157 -4.86 -17.16 13.63
N PHE A 158 -5.13 -16.76 14.87
CA PHE A 158 -4.26 -15.90 15.67
C PHE A 158 -3.08 -16.65 16.33
N SER A 159 -2.98 -17.97 16.18
CA SER A 159 -1.92 -18.78 16.81
C SER A 159 -0.51 -18.38 16.36
N LEU A 160 -0.37 -17.78 15.16
CA LEU A 160 0.90 -17.31 14.61
C LEU A 160 1.14 -15.80 14.82
N ASP A 161 0.15 -15.08 15.36
CA ASP A 161 0.21 -13.62 15.52
C ASP A 161 0.85 -13.19 16.85
N VAL A 162 1.05 -14.14 17.77
CA VAL A 162 1.62 -13.89 19.10
C VAL A 162 2.92 -14.66 19.25
N LYS A 163 4.00 -13.94 19.55
CA LYS A 163 5.30 -14.53 19.84
C LYS A 163 5.63 -14.40 21.32
N PHE A 164 6.01 -15.52 21.93
CA PHE A 164 6.45 -15.55 23.33
C PHE A 164 7.97 -15.56 23.45
N ASN A 165 8.49 -15.13 24.60
CA ASN A 165 9.89 -15.31 24.93
C ASN A 165 10.22 -16.81 25.18
N ALA A 166 11.50 -17.15 25.31
CA ALA A 166 11.96 -18.54 25.51
C ALA A 166 11.33 -19.26 26.72
N ASN A 167 11.03 -18.52 27.80
CA ASN A 167 10.41 -19.03 29.02
C ASN A 167 8.88 -19.04 28.94
N GLY A 168 8.29 -18.44 27.89
CA GLY A 168 6.85 -18.38 27.70
C GLY A 168 6.10 -17.47 28.67
N THR A 169 6.81 -16.62 29.42
CA THR A 169 6.24 -15.75 30.47
C THR A 169 5.93 -14.35 29.98
N ARG A 170 6.35 -13.98 28.76
CA ARG A 170 6.13 -12.67 28.15
C ARG A 170 5.89 -12.78 26.66
N ILE A 171 5.21 -11.78 26.10
CA ILE A 171 4.99 -11.59 24.67
C ILE A 171 6.06 -10.62 24.15
N ILE A 172 6.75 -10.96 23.05
CA ILE A 172 7.90 -10.20 22.50
C ILE A 172 7.80 -9.92 21.01
#